data_AF-A0A5N7SBN3-F1
#
_entry.id   AF-A0A5N7SBN3-F1
#
_cell.length_a   1.000
_cell.length_b   1.000
_cell.length_c   1.000
_cell.angle_alpha   90.00
_cell.angle_beta   90.00
_cell.angle_gamma   90.00
#
_symmetry.space_group_name_H-M   'P 1'
#
loop_
_entity.id
_entity.type
_entity.pdbx_description
1 polymer ?
#
loop_
_entity_poly.entity_id
_entity_poly.type
_entity_poly.pdbx_seq_one_letter_code
_entity_poly.pdbx_strand_id
1 'polypeptide(L)'
;MAEITPNHPDYGLNQQIRQGVAALDAQHGRAFDQTSERLTASLTVLAREQGLQQVDHVLVSNATAQHPAGHNVFVVQGDPANPAHLRAMMPTAVAAQTPVEQSMQKLGVGVQQQVETQAQEMQNPAPRLG
;
A
#
# COMPACT_ATOMS: atom_id res chain seq x y z
N MET A 1 1.18 -12.80 -10.23
CA MET A 1 1.35 -11.52 -9.51
C MET A 1 1.03 -11.78 -8.05
N ALA A 2 1.70 -11.13 -7.10
CA ALA A 2 1.34 -11.28 -5.70
C ALA A 2 -0.04 -10.63 -5.48
N GLU A 3 -1.07 -11.45 -5.30
CA GLU A 3 -2.46 -10.99 -5.21
C GLU A 3 -2.97 -11.16 -3.78
N ILE A 4 -3.64 -10.13 -3.28
CA ILE A 4 -4.42 -10.23 -2.05
C ILE A 4 -5.66 -11.05 -2.40
N THR A 5 -5.73 -12.27 -1.87
CA THR A 5 -6.85 -13.19 -2.15
C THR A 5 -8.07 -12.84 -1.29
N PRO A 6 -9.29 -13.25 -1.70
CA PRO A 6 -10.52 -12.98 -0.93
C PRO A 6 -10.51 -13.47 0.52
N ASN A 7 -9.64 -14.44 0.85
CA ASN A 7 -9.50 -14.99 2.20
C ASN A 7 -8.51 -14.19 3.07
N HIS A 8 -7.86 -13.14 2.52
CA HIS A 8 -6.95 -12.29 3.26
C HIS A 8 -7.72 -11.21 4.03
N PRO A 9 -7.38 -10.91 5.29
CA PRO A 9 -8.05 -9.85 6.07
C PRO A 9 -8.01 -8.48 5.38
N ASP A 10 -7.00 -8.22 4.56
CA ASP A 10 -6.81 -6.95 3.85
C ASP A 10 -7.48 -6.89 2.49
N TYR A 11 -8.18 -7.95 2.08
CA TYR A 11 -8.84 -8.00 0.78
C TYR A 11 -9.87 -6.89 0.60
N GLY A 12 -10.77 -6.71 1.57
CA GLY A 12 -11.79 -5.66 1.51
C GLY A 12 -11.18 -4.26 1.42
N LEU A 13 -10.18 -4.00 2.27
CA LEU A 13 -9.45 -2.73 2.29
C LEU A 13 -8.74 -2.46 0.95
N ASN A 14 -8.09 -3.48 0.39
CA ASN A 14 -7.41 -3.38 -0.90
C ASN A 14 -8.39 -3.10 -2.05
N GLN A 15 -9.55 -3.76 -2.08
CA GLN A 15 -10.57 -3.51 -3.09
C GLN A 15 -11.11 -2.07 -3.03
N GLN A 16 -11.39 -1.57 -1.83
CA GLN A 16 -11.83 -0.18 -1.62
C GLN A 16 -10.79 0.82 -2.12
N ILE A 17 -9.52 0.62 -1.78
CA ILE A 17 -8.42 1.47 -2.24
C ILE A 17 -8.26 1.37 -3.76
N ARG A 18 -8.32 0.16 -4.33
CA ARG A 18 -8.23 -0.05 -5.79
C ARG A 18 -9.31 0.72 -6.54
N GLN A 19 -10.54 0.68 -6.04
CA GLN A 19 -11.67 1.42 -6.60
C GLN A 19 -11.43 2.94 -6.52
N GLY A 20 -10.94 3.43 -5.37
CA GLY A 20 -10.59 4.84 -5.21
C GLY A 20 -9.47 5.30 -6.15
N VAL A 21 -8.41 4.50 -6.31
CA VAL A 21 -7.32 4.78 -7.27
C VAL A 21 -7.82 4.76 -8.71
N ALA A 22 -8.64 3.77 -9.10
CA ALA A 22 -9.22 3.72 -10.43
C ALA A 22 -10.13 4.94 -10.73
N ALA A 23 -10.91 5.38 -9.74
CA ALA A 23 -11.71 6.59 -9.86
C ALA A 23 -10.84 7.85 -9.98
N LEU A 24 -9.74 7.92 -9.22
CA LEU A 24 -8.76 9.00 -9.31
C LEU A 24 -8.08 9.04 -10.69
N ASP A 25 -7.69 7.89 -11.25
CA ASP A 25 -7.10 7.82 -12.58
C ASP A 25 -8.09 8.28 -13.65
N ALA A 26 -9.35 7.81 -13.57
CA ALA A 26 -10.40 8.21 -14.49
C ALA A 26 -10.67 9.73 -14.45
N GLN A 27 -10.63 10.35 -13.28
CA GLN A 27 -10.74 11.82 -13.14
C GLN A 27 -9.63 12.57 -13.86
N HIS A 28 -8.43 11.97 -13.95
CA HIS A 28 -7.28 12.53 -14.67
C HIS A 28 -7.16 12.04 -16.11
N GLY A 29 -8.17 11.33 -16.64
CA GLY A 29 -8.17 10.80 -18.01
C GLY A 29 -7.16 9.66 -18.22
N ARG A 30 -6.74 8.98 -17.16
CA ARG A 30 -5.84 7.82 -17.21
C ARG A 30 -6.62 6.52 -17.02
N ALA A 31 -6.15 5.47 -17.69
CA ALA A 31 -6.60 4.12 -17.41
C ALA A 31 -5.84 3.58 -16.19
N PHE A 32 -6.46 2.63 -15.49
CA PHE A 32 -5.78 1.89 -14.43
C PHE A 32 -4.62 1.08 -15.03
N ASP A 33 -3.39 1.36 -14.58
CA ASP A 33 -2.16 0.78 -15.11
C ASP A 33 -1.27 0.20 -13.99
N GLN A 34 -0.03 -0.16 -14.32
CA GLN A 34 0.89 -0.73 -13.36
C GLN A 34 1.32 0.27 -12.25
N THR A 35 1.29 1.57 -12.52
CA THR A 35 1.47 2.58 -11.49
C THR A 35 0.27 2.61 -10.55
N SER A 36 -0.95 2.47 -11.07
CA SER A 36 -2.18 2.34 -10.27
C SER A 36 -2.15 1.10 -9.37
N GLU A 37 -1.59 -0.02 -9.84
CA GLU A 37 -1.39 -1.23 -9.02
C GLU A 37 -0.42 -0.99 -7.86
N ARG A 38 0.73 -0.34 -8.13
CA ARG A 38 1.71 0.01 -7.09
C ARG A 38 1.15 1.00 -6.07
N LEU A 39 0.41 1.99 -6.54
CA LEU A 39 -0.34 2.92 -5.69
C LEU A 39 -1.30 2.16 -4.78
N THR A 40 -2.11 1.27 -5.35
CA THR A 40 -3.09 0.47 -4.61
C THR A 40 -2.41 -0.36 -3.50
N ALA A 41 -1.33 -1.06 -3.84
CA ALA A 41 -0.60 -1.89 -2.88
C ALA A 41 0.06 -1.06 -1.77
N SER A 42 0.74 0.02 -2.13
CA SER A 42 1.39 0.95 -1.18
C SER A 42 0.39 1.61 -0.24
N LEU A 43 -0.77 2.03 -0.76
CA LEU A 43 -1.83 2.63 0.03
C LEU A 43 -2.52 1.62 0.96
N THR A 44 -2.60 0.35 0.55
CA THR A 44 -3.11 -0.72 1.42
C THR A 44 -2.21 -0.91 2.64
N VAL A 45 -0.89 -0.94 2.43
CA VAL A 45 0.11 -0.95 3.51
C VAL A 45 -0.05 0.26 4.41
N LEU A 46 -0.11 1.47 3.84
CA LEU A 46 -0.26 2.71 4.60
C LEU A 46 -1.51 2.69 5.49
N ALA A 47 -2.65 2.31 4.94
CA ALA A 47 -3.91 2.24 5.67
C ALA A 47 -3.78 1.28 6.87
N ARG A 48 -3.14 0.12 6.68
CA ARG A 48 -2.89 -0.85 7.76
C ARG A 48 -1.92 -0.32 8.81
N GLU A 49 -0.79 0.24 8.41
CA GLU A 49 0.21 0.82 9.33
C GLU A 49 -0.39 1.97 10.17
N GLN A 50 -1.36 2.70 9.62
CA GLN A 50 -2.05 3.80 10.31
C GLN A 50 -3.35 3.37 11.02
N GLY A 51 -3.66 2.07 11.04
CA GLY A 51 -4.81 1.52 11.76
C GLY A 51 -6.17 1.82 11.13
N LEU A 52 -6.22 2.20 9.85
CA LEU A 52 -7.47 2.31 9.10
C LEU A 52 -8.05 0.91 8.86
N GLN A 53 -9.35 0.80 9.10
CA GLN A 53 -10.09 -0.46 8.91
C GLN A 53 -10.76 -0.52 7.55
N GLN A 54 -11.09 0.64 6.98
CA GLN A 54 -11.69 0.81 5.66
C GLN A 54 -11.15 2.10 5.03
N VAL A 55 -11.30 2.22 3.71
CA VAL A 55 -11.01 3.46 2.98
C VAL A 55 -12.24 3.83 2.18
N ASP A 56 -12.81 4.99 2.49
CA ASP A 56 -13.99 5.51 1.81
C ASP A 56 -13.56 6.45 0.66
N HIS A 57 -12.40 7.12 0.80
CA HIS A 57 -11.89 8.03 -0.23
C HIS A 57 -10.39 7.92 -0.43
N VAL A 58 -9.96 7.96 -1.70
CA VAL A 58 -8.58 8.16 -2.12
C VAL A 58 -8.48 9.51 -2.79
N LEU A 59 -7.66 10.40 -2.24
CA LEU A 59 -7.55 11.80 -2.67
C LEU A 59 -6.10 12.18 -2.94
N VAL A 60 -5.88 13.24 -3.71
CA VAL A 60 -4.56 13.82 -3.95
C VAL A 60 -4.45 15.22 -3.36
N SER A 61 -3.24 15.64 -3.00
CA SER A 61 -3.01 17.00 -2.51
C SER A 61 -3.32 18.03 -3.59
N ASN A 62 -3.94 19.13 -3.19
CA ASN A 62 -4.02 20.33 -4.02
C ASN A 62 -2.62 20.95 -4.23
N ALA A 63 -2.49 21.77 -5.28
CA ALA A 63 -1.30 22.57 -5.48
C ALA A 63 -1.13 23.59 -4.35
N THR A 64 0.11 23.78 -3.93
CA THR A 64 0.54 24.79 -2.96
C THR A 64 1.66 25.63 -3.57
N ALA A 65 2.10 26.70 -2.90
CA ALA A 65 3.25 27.48 -3.35
C ALA A 65 4.56 26.66 -3.44
N GLN A 66 4.64 25.53 -2.73
CA GLN A 66 5.86 24.72 -2.59
C GLN A 66 5.79 23.42 -3.41
N HIS A 67 4.58 22.90 -3.64
CA HIS A 67 4.38 21.57 -4.25
C HIS A 67 3.23 21.58 -5.25
N PRO A 68 3.36 20.87 -6.38
CA PRO A 68 2.28 20.73 -7.35
C PRO A 68 1.11 19.91 -6.79
N ALA A 69 -0.04 19.98 -7.46
CA ALA A 69 -1.14 19.05 -7.20
C ALA A 69 -0.66 17.61 -7.42
N GLY A 70 -1.20 16.65 -6.66
CA GLY A 70 -0.77 15.25 -6.76
C GLY A 70 0.55 14.93 -6.06
N HIS A 71 1.18 15.87 -5.34
CA HIS A 71 2.43 15.59 -4.62
C HIS A 71 2.26 14.51 -3.53
N ASN A 72 1.16 14.56 -2.78
CA ASN A 72 0.78 13.54 -1.81
C ASN A 72 -0.53 12.87 -2.22
N VAL A 73 -0.67 11.61 -1.83
CA VAL A 73 -1.91 10.84 -1.89
C VAL A 73 -2.39 10.56 -0.47
N PHE A 74 -3.70 10.61 -0.29
CA PHE A 74 -4.38 10.44 0.99
C PHE A 74 -5.38 9.30 0.88
N VAL A 75 -5.45 8.49 1.93
CA VAL A 75 -6.54 7.56 2.16
C VAL A 75 -7.34 8.06 3.36
N VAL A 76 -8.66 8.11 3.23
CA VAL A 76 -9.57 8.66 4.24
C VAL A 76 -10.62 7.60 4.58
N GLN A 77 -10.83 7.42 5.87
CA GLN A 77 -11.92 6.64 6.44
C GLN A 77 -12.98 7.60 7.01
N GLY A 78 -14.22 7.39 6.59
CA GLY A 78 -15.36 8.25 6.87
C GLY A 78 -15.49 9.43 5.91
N ASP A 79 -16.45 10.30 6.19
CA ASP A 79 -16.71 11.50 5.42
C ASP A 79 -15.59 12.54 5.64
N PRO A 80 -14.91 13.05 4.59
CA PRO A 80 -13.90 14.09 4.70
C PRO A 80 -14.41 15.39 5.35
N ALA A 81 -15.71 15.67 5.28
CA ALA A 81 -16.35 16.81 5.95
C ALA A 81 -16.62 16.55 7.44
N ASN A 82 -16.55 15.31 7.90
CA ASN A 82 -16.67 14.96 9.31
C ASN A 82 -15.33 15.16 10.02
N PRO A 83 -15.24 15.98 11.09
CA PRO A 83 -13.99 16.20 11.81
C PRO A 83 -13.42 14.95 12.49
N ALA A 84 -14.22 13.91 12.68
CA ALA A 84 -13.80 12.63 13.25
C ALA A 84 -13.24 11.65 12.21
N HIS A 85 -13.05 12.07 10.95
CA HIS A 85 -12.46 11.18 9.94
C HIS A 85 -11.03 10.79 10.32
N LEU A 86 -10.64 9.57 9.93
CA LEU A 86 -9.25 9.14 10.01
C LEU A 86 -8.64 9.30 8.62
N ARG A 87 -7.39 9.75 8.57
CA ARG A 87 -6.66 9.88 7.31
C ARG A 87 -5.22 9.47 7.48
N ALA A 88 -4.67 8.90 6.41
CA ALA A 88 -3.26 8.66 6.26
C ALA A 88 -2.78 9.26 4.94
N MET A 89 -1.50 9.60 4.86
CA MET A 89 -0.91 10.18 3.66
C MET A 89 0.48 9.64 3.38
N MET A 90 0.87 9.67 2.11
CA MET A 90 2.25 9.44 1.68
C MET A 90 2.54 10.20 0.38
N PRO A 91 3.82 10.43 0.06
CA PRO A 91 4.20 11.00 -1.22
C PRO A 91 3.78 10.09 -2.38
N THR A 92 3.11 10.66 -3.38
CA THR A 92 2.62 9.90 -4.55
C THR A 92 3.78 9.24 -5.29
N ALA A 93 4.93 9.92 -5.37
CA ALA A 93 6.13 9.36 -5.99
C ALA A 93 6.61 8.09 -5.28
N VAL A 94 6.57 8.06 -3.94
CA VAL A 94 6.96 6.87 -3.16
C VAL A 94 5.98 5.73 -3.42
N ALA A 95 4.68 6.01 -3.40
CA ALA A 95 3.65 5.02 -3.65
C ALA A 95 3.71 4.44 -5.08
N ALA A 96 4.03 5.27 -6.08
CA ALA A 96 4.15 4.86 -7.48
C ALA A 96 5.45 4.09 -7.79
N GLN A 97 6.52 4.34 -7.02
CA GLN A 97 7.83 3.70 -7.22
C GLN A 97 8.00 2.42 -6.41
N THR A 98 7.24 2.25 -5.33
CA THR A 98 7.31 1.04 -4.50
C THR A 98 6.81 -0.17 -5.28
N PRO A 99 7.60 -1.25 -5.43
CA PRO A 99 7.15 -2.47 -6.08
C PRO A 99 5.94 -3.09 -5.36
N VAL A 100 5.03 -3.71 -6.11
CA VAL A 100 3.85 -4.38 -5.55
C VAL A 100 4.31 -5.47 -4.58
N GLU A 101 5.31 -6.25 -4.97
CA GLU A 101 5.89 -7.34 -4.19
C GLU A 101 6.40 -6.87 -2.82
N GLN A 102 7.08 -5.72 -2.77
CA GLN A 102 7.55 -5.14 -1.52
C GLN A 102 6.38 -4.75 -0.60
N SER A 103 5.30 -4.22 -1.19
CA SER A 103 4.09 -3.89 -0.44
C SER A 103 3.38 -5.15 0.07
N MET A 104 3.31 -6.20 -0.74
CA MET A 104 2.69 -7.48 -0.37
C MET A 104 3.46 -8.18 0.76
N GLN A 105 4.79 -8.15 0.73
CA GLN A 105 5.63 -8.65 1.82
C GLN A 105 5.29 -7.97 3.16
N LYS A 106 5.05 -6.64 3.14
CA LYS A 106 4.65 -5.90 4.35
C LYS A 106 3.24 -6.25 4.84
N LEU A 107 2.34 -6.62 3.94
CA LEU A 107 0.99 -7.11 4.28
C LEU A 107 1.00 -8.58 4.75
N GLY A 108 2.18 -9.24 4.79
CA GLY A 108 2.26 -10.68 5.07
C GLY A 108 1.72 -11.56 3.93
N VAL A 109 1.42 -10.96 2.79
CA VAL A 109 0.96 -11.65 1.58
C VAL A 109 2.19 -12.17 0.84
N GLY A 110 2.51 -13.45 1.05
CA GLY A 110 3.57 -14.14 0.32
C GLY A 110 4.86 -14.44 1.09
N VAL A 111 4.83 -14.59 2.42
CA VAL A 111 5.92 -15.24 3.16
C VAL A 111 5.36 -16.15 4.25
N GLN A 112 4.99 -17.38 3.89
CA GLN A 112 4.90 -18.48 4.85
C GLN A 112 6.16 -19.37 4.83
N GLN A 113 7.23 -19.03 4.09
CA GLN A 113 8.38 -19.95 3.95
C GLN A 113 9.80 -19.35 3.97
N GLN A 114 10.02 -18.02 3.99
CA GLN A 114 11.39 -17.48 3.86
C GLN A 114 12.02 -16.94 5.15
N VAL A 115 11.24 -16.68 6.21
CA VAL A 115 11.80 -16.23 7.50
C VAL A 115 12.45 -17.36 8.32
N GLU A 116 12.10 -18.62 8.07
CA GLU A 116 12.72 -19.77 8.76
C GLU A 116 14.06 -20.21 8.14
N THR A 117 14.27 -20.01 6.83
CA THR A 117 15.52 -20.44 6.18
C THR A 117 16.71 -19.54 6.52
N GLN A 118 16.50 -18.22 6.63
CA GLN A 118 17.60 -17.28 6.94
C GLN A 118 18.07 -17.33 8.40
N ALA A 119 17.22 -17.77 9.33
CA ALA A 119 17.60 -17.92 10.74
C ALA A 119 18.39 -19.22 11.00
N GLN A 120 18.17 -20.28 10.22
CA GLN A 120 18.87 -21.56 10.39
C GLN A 120 20.29 -21.55 9.81
N GLU A 121 20.57 -20.74 8.78
CA GLU A 121 21.91 -20.67 8.17
C GLU A 121 22.92 -19.86 9.00
N MET A 122 22.47 -18.96 9.88
CA MET A 122 23.36 -18.21 10.79
C MET A 122 23.75 -18.98 12.06
N GLN A 123 23.09 -20.10 12.35
CA GLN A 123 23.26 -20.83 13.62
C GLN A 123 24.20 -22.05 13.51
N ASN A 124 24.74 -22.38 12.33
CA ASN A 124 25.59 -23.56 12.15
C ASN A 124 27.05 -23.20 11.78
N PRO A 125 27.91 -22.81 12.74
CA PRO A 125 29.34 -22.78 12.51
C PRO A 125 29.83 -24.23 12.33
N ALA A 126 30.19 -24.59 11.11
CA ALA A 126 30.78 -25.89 10.79
C ALA A 126 32.03 -26.15 11.66
N PRO A 127 32.21 -27.37 12.21
CA PRO A 127 33.43 -27.74 12.92
C PRO A 127 34.58 -27.87 11.91
N ARG A 128 35.66 -27.10 12.12
CA ARG A 128 36.93 -27.30 11.41
C ARG A 128 37.64 -28.52 12.01
N LEU A 129 37.75 -29.59 11.23
CA LEU A 129 38.69 -30.69 11.46
C LEU A 129 39.73 -30.63 10.32
N GLY A 130 41.01 -30.55 10.72
CA GLY A 130 42.18 -30.51 9.86
C GLY A 130 43.41 -30.21 10.69
#